data_AF-A0A5B9FML0-F1
#
_entry.id   AF-A0A5B9FML0-F1
#
_cell.length_a   1.000
_cell.length_b   1.000
_cell.length_c   1.000
_cell.angle_alpha   90.00
_cell.angle_beta   90.00
_cell.angle_gamma   90.00
#
_symmetry.space_group_name_H-M   'P 1'
#
loop_
_entity.id
_entity.type
_entity.pdbx_description
1 polymer ?
#
loop_
_entity_poly.entity_id
_entity_poly.type
_entity_poly.pdbx_seq_one_letter_code
_entity_poly.pdbx_strand_id
1 'polypeptide(L)'
;MNQVAETRSFLAEWAKAVHTELAPQGIYVFGSLVYRDGAQFSEKSDVDLVVVMPEIPDAVDRADWLEALCKYKLLLEDELGKRLGRPDRNAILSSVVVVTTQEVAANVHKDGAGKFYSDNQFLDVLGGKVHDGLPGAGERVVAEHLVGECYRFVQKTRNSFLGVNSLGSPTLKPFDDDDSAPKPIMRHAAMIQYLTDAGDANPGVEFDLDIGADTLTMLLHERRERLGPLRSLYAARRGGRAARAPISSKDQLVLAELIFDAAIQVEARVAAVAAAPKLSTLKGAHSTVAFAQRFNDAFPGVRGTAWFEDEKTIRQRLARLLAQPLEFQDGTPIWWSRGPSNLQITSYTETNEYLLINGEEMKIARVAAVNHASYKYNFVYVEVDPLPAIGIYERTPDRIAEVAAGNGPFSYYSEEYGLVDGVHLVTRAEADDGSAVIEGELQSILGRSEIRGRYVTKYNFIIAAAGAPIMDTTYDYTLEGHLNALLKGEDRLPVIVQETMRLYTGRF
;
A
#
# COMPACT_ATOMS: atom_id res chain seq x y z
N MET A 1 -29.41 -35.91 -28.05
CA MET A 1 -30.09 -34.59 -27.99
C MET A 1 -30.89 -34.41 -26.70
N ASN A 2 -31.69 -35.38 -26.25
CA ASN A 2 -32.51 -35.20 -25.03
C ASN A 2 -31.67 -34.99 -23.74
N GLN A 3 -30.60 -35.77 -23.56
CA GLN A 3 -29.76 -35.70 -22.35
C GLN A 3 -29.05 -34.34 -22.16
N VAL A 4 -28.51 -33.74 -23.23
CA VAL A 4 -27.86 -32.41 -23.16
C VAL A 4 -28.86 -31.33 -22.71
N ALA A 5 -30.06 -31.33 -23.29
CA ALA A 5 -31.10 -30.36 -22.93
C ALA A 5 -31.58 -30.56 -21.48
N GLU A 6 -31.78 -31.81 -21.06
CA GLU A 6 -32.17 -32.15 -19.69
C GLU A 6 -31.10 -31.73 -18.66
N THR A 7 -29.81 -32.01 -18.93
CA THR A 7 -28.71 -31.58 -18.06
C THR A 7 -28.65 -30.05 -17.99
N ARG A 8 -28.74 -29.34 -19.13
CA ARG A 8 -28.75 -27.87 -19.13
C ARG A 8 -29.93 -27.28 -18.36
N SER A 9 -31.13 -27.84 -18.52
CA SER A 9 -32.31 -27.41 -17.77
C SER A 9 -32.13 -27.57 -16.26
N PHE A 10 -31.57 -28.70 -15.83
CA PHE A 10 -31.27 -28.93 -14.42
C PHE A 10 -30.20 -27.96 -13.89
N LEU A 11 -29.13 -27.73 -14.65
CA LEU A 11 -28.09 -26.77 -14.27
C LEU A 11 -28.68 -25.36 -14.12
N ALA A 12 -29.65 -24.95 -14.94
CA ALA A 12 -30.35 -23.68 -14.81
C ALA A 12 -31.15 -23.58 -13.49
N GLU A 13 -31.85 -24.64 -13.10
CA GLU A 13 -32.57 -24.71 -11.81
C GLU A 13 -31.60 -24.65 -10.63
N TRP A 14 -30.51 -25.42 -10.69
CA TRP A 14 -29.46 -25.40 -9.68
C TRP A 14 -28.80 -24.03 -9.56
N ALA A 15 -28.43 -23.43 -10.69
CA ALA A 15 -27.81 -22.10 -10.74
C ALA A 15 -28.73 -21.02 -10.17
N LYS A 16 -30.05 -21.13 -10.41
CA LYS A 16 -31.03 -20.20 -9.84
C LYS A 16 -31.10 -20.31 -8.32
N ALA A 17 -31.04 -21.53 -7.77
CA ALA A 17 -31.01 -21.74 -6.33
C ALA A 17 -29.73 -21.16 -5.71
N VAL A 18 -28.57 -21.45 -6.31
CA VAL A 18 -27.28 -20.87 -5.89
C VAL A 18 -27.32 -19.34 -5.96
N HIS A 19 -27.85 -18.77 -7.04
CA HIS A 19 -27.91 -17.32 -7.21
C HIS A 19 -28.82 -16.62 -6.20
N THR A 20 -29.91 -17.28 -5.81
CA THR A 20 -30.85 -16.75 -4.83
C THR A 20 -30.22 -16.59 -3.44
N GLU A 21 -29.34 -17.51 -3.02
CA GLU A 21 -28.74 -17.47 -1.69
C GLU A 21 -27.36 -16.79 -1.68
N LEU A 22 -26.53 -17.06 -2.69
CA LEU A 22 -25.10 -16.72 -2.68
C LEU A 22 -24.72 -15.58 -3.63
N ALA A 23 -25.64 -15.16 -4.50
CA ALA A 23 -25.47 -14.04 -5.43
C ALA A 23 -24.10 -13.99 -6.17
N PRO A 24 -23.64 -15.08 -6.83
CA PRO A 24 -22.46 -15.03 -7.67
C PRO A 24 -22.68 -14.08 -8.85
N GLN A 25 -21.59 -13.47 -9.32
CA GLN A 25 -21.61 -12.57 -10.48
C GLN A 25 -21.89 -13.32 -11.79
N GLY A 26 -21.59 -14.61 -11.84
CA GLY A 26 -21.98 -15.47 -12.96
C GLY A 26 -21.72 -16.95 -12.70
N ILE A 27 -22.49 -17.79 -13.36
CA ILE A 27 -22.36 -19.25 -13.34
C ILE A 27 -22.33 -19.71 -14.80
N TYR A 28 -21.22 -20.34 -15.18
CA TYR A 28 -20.94 -20.70 -16.56
C TYR A 28 -20.61 -22.17 -16.68
N VAL A 29 -21.08 -22.81 -17.74
CA VAL A 29 -20.61 -24.16 -18.15
C VAL A 29 -19.61 -24.00 -19.27
N PHE A 30 -18.60 -24.88 -19.30
CA PHE A 30 -17.67 -25.01 -20.42
C PHE A 30 -17.42 -26.49 -20.73
N GLY A 31 -16.46 -26.77 -21.62
CA GLY A 31 -16.06 -28.14 -21.94
C GLY A 31 -17.08 -28.88 -22.79
N SER A 32 -17.23 -30.18 -22.55
CA SER A 32 -17.97 -31.09 -23.45
C SER A 32 -19.46 -30.76 -23.61
N LEU A 33 -20.08 -30.09 -22.63
CA LEU A 33 -21.50 -29.69 -22.68
C LEU A 33 -21.74 -28.45 -23.55
N VAL A 34 -20.69 -27.65 -23.83
CA VAL A 34 -20.76 -26.45 -24.68
C VAL A 34 -20.12 -26.70 -26.04
N TYR A 35 -18.99 -27.39 -26.06
CA TYR A 35 -18.23 -27.64 -27.29
C TYR A 35 -19.08 -28.34 -28.36
N ARG A 36 -19.17 -27.72 -29.54
CA ARG A 36 -20.01 -28.19 -30.67
C ARG A 36 -21.44 -28.53 -30.25
N ASP A 37 -22.06 -27.64 -29.47
CA ASP A 37 -23.44 -27.77 -28.98
C ASP A 37 -23.68 -29.06 -28.16
N GLY A 38 -22.68 -29.53 -27.44
CA GLY A 38 -22.79 -30.73 -26.61
C GLY A 38 -22.63 -32.04 -27.38
N ALA A 39 -22.15 -32.01 -28.63
CA ALA A 39 -21.97 -33.22 -29.45
C ALA A 39 -21.01 -34.26 -28.82
N GLN A 40 -20.14 -33.82 -27.91
CA GLN A 40 -19.20 -34.69 -27.18
C GLN A 40 -19.70 -35.03 -25.76
N PHE A 41 -20.84 -34.50 -25.33
CA PHE A 41 -21.41 -34.81 -24.04
C PHE A 41 -22.13 -36.16 -24.09
N SER A 42 -21.82 -37.02 -23.12
CA SER A 42 -22.41 -38.34 -22.97
C SER A 42 -22.62 -38.65 -21.50
N GLU A 43 -23.29 -39.77 -21.21
CA GLU A 43 -23.35 -40.33 -19.86
C GLU A 43 -21.96 -40.51 -19.23
N LYS A 44 -20.88 -40.57 -20.04
CA LYS A 44 -19.51 -40.71 -19.54
C LYS A 44 -18.80 -39.40 -19.19
N SER A 45 -19.38 -38.27 -19.57
CA SER A 45 -18.76 -36.96 -19.48
C SER A 45 -18.97 -36.34 -18.10
N ASP A 46 -17.97 -35.59 -17.64
CA ASP A 46 -18.08 -34.75 -16.45
C ASP A 46 -18.70 -33.39 -16.83
N VAL A 47 -19.21 -32.68 -15.83
CA VAL A 47 -19.75 -31.32 -15.98
C VAL A 47 -18.75 -30.30 -15.46
N ASP A 48 -18.25 -29.45 -16.35
CA ASP A 48 -17.27 -28.42 -16.04
C ASP A 48 -17.94 -27.05 -15.87
N LEU A 49 -17.77 -26.45 -14.69
CA LEU A 49 -18.40 -25.21 -14.27
C LEU A 49 -17.37 -24.17 -13.84
N VAL A 50 -17.60 -22.92 -14.21
CA VAL A 50 -16.95 -21.75 -13.61
C VAL A 50 -18.00 -20.96 -12.83
N VAL A 51 -17.70 -20.62 -11.58
CA VAL A 51 -18.52 -19.73 -10.76
C VAL A 51 -17.69 -18.50 -10.42
N VAL A 52 -18.16 -17.33 -10.85
CA VAL A 52 -17.53 -16.05 -10.51
C VAL A 52 -18.17 -15.56 -9.21
N MET A 53 -17.39 -15.59 -8.12
CA MET A 53 -17.88 -15.21 -6.79
C MET A 53 -18.24 -13.72 -6.72
N PRO A 54 -19.12 -13.29 -5.79
CA PRO A 54 -19.30 -11.86 -5.54
C PRO A 54 -18.00 -11.23 -5.02
N GLU A 55 -17.92 -9.91 -5.04
CA GLU A 55 -16.81 -9.20 -4.42
C GLU A 55 -16.85 -9.40 -2.90
N ILE A 56 -15.96 -10.26 -2.40
CA ILE A 56 -15.81 -10.56 -0.98
C ILE A 56 -14.37 -10.23 -0.58
N PRO A 57 -14.13 -9.09 0.11
CA PRO A 57 -12.79 -8.61 0.38
C PRO A 57 -11.96 -9.49 1.33
N ASP A 58 -12.60 -10.16 2.29
CA ASP A 58 -11.88 -10.90 3.34
C ASP A 58 -11.84 -12.41 3.11
N ALA A 59 -10.69 -13.00 3.41
CA ALA A 59 -10.42 -14.43 3.31
C ALA A 59 -11.41 -15.32 4.07
N VAL A 60 -11.83 -14.91 5.28
CA VAL A 60 -12.73 -15.72 6.11
C VAL A 60 -14.12 -15.77 5.49
N ASP A 61 -14.60 -14.61 5.04
CA ASP A 61 -15.91 -14.49 4.38
C ASP A 61 -15.95 -15.26 3.06
N ARG A 62 -14.85 -15.28 2.28
CA ARG A 62 -14.75 -16.13 1.08
C ARG A 62 -14.81 -17.62 1.43
N ALA A 63 -14.13 -18.05 2.49
CA ALA A 63 -14.18 -19.45 2.92
C ALA A 63 -15.57 -19.86 3.41
N ASP A 64 -16.28 -18.98 4.12
CA ASP A 64 -17.67 -19.20 4.55
C ASP A 64 -18.63 -19.28 3.36
N TRP A 65 -18.46 -18.39 2.36
CA TRP A 65 -19.22 -18.43 1.12
C TRP A 65 -19.00 -19.73 0.34
N LEU A 66 -17.74 -20.21 0.26
CA LEU A 66 -17.40 -21.48 -0.38
C LEU A 66 -17.96 -22.69 0.37
N GLU A 67 -18.00 -22.65 1.70
CA GLU A 67 -18.66 -23.68 2.51
C GLU A 67 -20.16 -23.73 2.24
N ALA A 68 -20.82 -22.57 2.09
CA ALA A 68 -22.22 -22.50 1.69
C ALA A 68 -22.43 -23.06 0.27
N LEU A 69 -21.58 -22.71 -0.69
CA LEU A 69 -21.62 -23.26 -2.05
C LEU A 69 -21.41 -24.79 -2.07
N CYS A 70 -20.57 -25.32 -1.17
CA CYS A 70 -20.33 -26.76 -1.07
C CYS A 70 -21.62 -27.55 -0.81
N LYS A 71 -22.58 -26.99 -0.05
CA LYS A 71 -23.90 -27.61 0.17
C LYS A 71 -24.66 -27.79 -1.15
N TYR A 72 -24.63 -26.77 -2.01
CA TYR A 72 -25.22 -26.82 -3.35
C TYR A 72 -24.47 -27.75 -4.29
N LYS A 73 -23.15 -27.87 -4.13
CA LYS A 73 -22.33 -28.82 -4.88
C LYS A 73 -22.70 -30.28 -4.55
N LEU A 74 -23.01 -30.61 -3.30
CA LEU A 74 -23.47 -31.95 -2.93
C LEU A 74 -24.79 -32.33 -3.61
N LEU A 75 -25.75 -31.39 -3.66
CA LEU A 75 -27.01 -31.57 -4.37
C LEU A 75 -26.80 -31.76 -5.87
N LEU A 76 -25.87 -30.98 -6.44
CA LEU A 76 -25.49 -31.09 -7.85
C LEU A 76 -24.95 -32.49 -8.17
N GLU A 77 -24.03 -33.00 -7.37
CA GLU A 77 -23.44 -34.34 -7.56
C GLU A 77 -24.49 -35.47 -7.49
N ASP A 78 -25.37 -35.43 -6.49
CA ASP A 78 -26.40 -36.46 -6.32
C ASP A 78 -27.39 -36.48 -7.49
N GLU A 79 -27.84 -35.31 -7.95
CA GLU A 79 -28.77 -35.19 -9.08
C GLU A 79 -28.12 -35.50 -10.43
N LEU A 80 -26.86 -35.09 -10.66
CA LEU A 80 -26.11 -35.51 -11.84
C LEU A 80 -25.95 -37.03 -11.88
N GLY A 81 -25.68 -37.67 -10.74
CA GLY A 81 -25.58 -39.12 -10.66
C GLY A 81 -26.86 -39.83 -11.09
N LYS A 82 -28.02 -39.36 -10.63
CA LYS A 82 -29.33 -39.88 -11.02
C LYS A 82 -29.60 -39.68 -12.52
N ARG A 83 -29.36 -38.48 -13.05
CA ARG A 83 -29.68 -38.10 -14.43
C ARG A 83 -28.75 -38.73 -15.46
N LEU A 84 -27.48 -38.90 -15.13
CA LEU A 84 -26.48 -39.52 -15.99
C LEU A 84 -26.42 -41.06 -15.82
N GLY A 85 -27.28 -41.63 -14.97
CA GLY A 85 -27.34 -43.07 -14.73
C GLY A 85 -26.04 -43.62 -14.14
N ARG A 86 -25.37 -42.85 -13.27
CA ARG A 86 -24.10 -43.22 -12.64
C ARG A 86 -24.33 -43.96 -11.33
N PRO A 87 -24.12 -45.29 -11.27
CA PRO A 87 -24.34 -46.05 -10.04
C PRO A 87 -23.25 -45.81 -8.99
N ASP A 88 -22.04 -45.41 -9.41
CA ASP A 88 -20.93 -45.15 -8.49
C ASP A 88 -21.06 -43.76 -7.85
N ARG A 89 -21.53 -43.76 -6.60
CA ARG A 89 -21.69 -42.56 -5.78
C ARG A 89 -20.37 -42.00 -5.26
N ASN A 90 -19.26 -42.72 -5.43
CA ASN A 90 -17.93 -42.27 -5.02
C ASN A 90 -17.25 -41.40 -6.07
N ALA A 91 -17.67 -41.49 -7.33
CA ALA A 91 -17.17 -40.65 -8.40
C ALA A 91 -17.61 -39.18 -8.20
N ILE A 92 -16.73 -38.26 -8.57
CA ILE A 92 -17.04 -36.84 -8.69
C ILE A 92 -17.42 -36.60 -10.14
N LEU A 93 -18.63 -36.09 -10.38
CA LEU A 93 -19.24 -35.94 -11.71
C LEU A 93 -19.17 -34.50 -12.23
N SER A 94 -18.85 -33.54 -11.37
CA SER A 94 -18.70 -32.14 -11.74
C SER A 94 -17.47 -31.49 -11.13
N SER A 95 -16.80 -30.68 -11.94
CA SER A 95 -15.67 -29.82 -11.55
C SER A 95 -16.16 -28.38 -11.49
N VAL A 96 -16.16 -27.79 -10.30
CA VAL A 96 -16.50 -26.38 -10.09
C VAL A 96 -15.22 -25.60 -9.83
N VAL A 97 -14.88 -24.70 -10.75
CA VAL A 97 -13.77 -23.75 -10.61
C VAL A 97 -14.35 -22.42 -10.15
N VAL A 98 -14.11 -22.06 -8.89
CA VAL A 98 -14.56 -20.78 -8.34
C VAL A 98 -13.44 -19.76 -8.43
N VAL A 99 -13.76 -18.60 -9.01
CA VAL A 99 -12.83 -17.50 -9.26
C VAL A 99 -13.40 -16.17 -8.83
N THR A 100 -12.53 -15.25 -8.46
CA THR A 100 -12.83 -13.82 -8.32
C THR A 100 -12.80 -13.11 -9.67
N THR A 101 -13.36 -11.90 -9.74
CA THR A 101 -13.20 -11.02 -10.91
C THR A 101 -11.74 -10.69 -11.18
N GLN A 102 -10.92 -10.54 -10.14
CA GLN A 102 -9.49 -10.27 -10.29
C GLN A 102 -8.77 -11.40 -10.99
N GLU A 103 -9.10 -12.65 -10.68
CA GLU A 103 -8.51 -13.83 -11.33
C GLU A 103 -8.98 -14.01 -12.77
N VAL A 104 -10.26 -13.69 -13.05
CA VAL A 104 -10.78 -13.66 -14.43
C VAL A 104 -10.07 -12.58 -15.23
N ALA A 105 -9.96 -11.37 -14.70
CA ALA A 105 -9.26 -10.25 -15.34
C ALA A 105 -7.79 -10.57 -15.61
N ALA A 106 -7.12 -11.22 -14.65
CA ALA A 106 -5.75 -11.73 -14.78
C ALA A 106 -5.62 -12.90 -15.76
N ASN A 107 -6.73 -13.54 -16.12
CA ASN A 107 -6.81 -14.70 -17.01
C ASN A 107 -5.97 -15.90 -16.51
N VAL A 108 -5.92 -16.10 -15.19
CA VAL A 108 -5.10 -17.13 -14.53
C VAL A 108 -5.97 -18.33 -14.16
N HIS A 109 -5.76 -19.47 -14.82
CA HIS A 109 -6.44 -20.73 -14.49
C HIS A 109 -5.55 -21.65 -13.63
N LYS A 110 -6.16 -22.38 -12.68
CA LYS A 110 -5.50 -23.32 -11.73
C LYS A 110 -4.43 -24.25 -12.32
N ASP A 111 -4.57 -24.67 -13.57
CA ASP A 111 -3.65 -25.60 -14.25
C ASP A 111 -2.59 -24.89 -15.12
N GLY A 112 -2.52 -23.56 -15.08
CA GLY A 112 -1.57 -22.77 -15.88
C GLY A 112 -1.94 -22.67 -17.37
N ALA A 113 -3.17 -23.08 -17.73
CA ALA A 113 -3.70 -22.89 -19.08
C ALA A 113 -3.83 -21.39 -19.39
N GLY A 114 -2.84 -20.86 -20.12
CA GLY A 114 -2.85 -19.45 -20.53
C GLY A 114 -4.08 -19.15 -21.40
N LYS A 115 -4.65 -17.96 -21.19
CA LYS A 115 -5.83 -17.48 -21.92
C LYS A 115 -7.11 -18.29 -21.75
N PHE A 116 -7.19 -19.12 -20.71
CA PHE A 116 -8.31 -20.01 -20.51
C PHE A 116 -9.66 -19.27 -20.42
N TYR A 117 -9.75 -18.15 -19.71
CA TYR A 117 -11.02 -17.43 -19.56
C TYR A 117 -11.34 -16.52 -20.75
N SER A 118 -10.37 -16.18 -21.61
CA SER A 118 -10.61 -15.33 -22.78
C SER A 118 -10.88 -16.13 -24.06
N ASP A 119 -10.30 -17.31 -24.20
CA ASP A 119 -10.26 -18.02 -25.49
C ASP A 119 -11.24 -19.21 -25.56
N ASN A 120 -11.86 -19.60 -24.44
CA ASN A 120 -12.85 -20.67 -24.40
C ASN A 120 -14.29 -20.15 -24.55
N GLN A 121 -15.19 -21.05 -24.95
CA GLN A 121 -16.63 -20.78 -24.99
C GLN A 121 -17.29 -21.15 -23.66
N PHE A 122 -18.11 -20.23 -23.16
CA PHE A 122 -18.81 -20.36 -21.89
C PHE A 122 -20.32 -20.16 -22.09
N LEU A 123 -21.11 -21.13 -21.65
CA LEU A 123 -22.57 -20.98 -21.60
C LEU A 123 -22.94 -20.35 -20.25
N ASP A 124 -23.47 -19.13 -20.27
CA ASP A 124 -24.16 -18.54 -19.12
C ASP A 124 -25.40 -19.39 -18.80
N VAL A 125 -25.37 -20.02 -17.64
CA VAL A 125 -26.40 -20.99 -17.23
C VAL A 125 -27.74 -20.31 -16.94
N LEU A 126 -27.72 -19.07 -16.45
CA LEU A 126 -28.93 -18.32 -16.13
C LEU A 126 -29.46 -17.57 -17.36
N GLY A 127 -28.56 -16.95 -18.13
CA GLY A 127 -28.92 -16.21 -19.35
C GLY A 127 -29.18 -17.09 -20.56
N GLY A 128 -28.70 -18.34 -20.56
CA GLY A 128 -28.81 -19.27 -21.68
C GLY A 128 -27.98 -18.89 -22.91
N LYS A 129 -27.08 -17.91 -22.78
CA LYS A 129 -26.27 -17.36 -23.88
C LYS A 129 -24.86 -17.94 -23.84
N VAL A 130 -24.31 -18.27 -25.01
CA VAL A 130 -22.90 -18.64 -25.16
C VAL A 130 -22.07 -17.38 -25.39
N HIS A 131 -20.95 -17.28 -24.69
CA HIS A 131 -19.97 -16.20 -24.75
C HIS A 131 -18.62 -16.75 -25.21
N ASP A 132 -17.93 -16.01 -26.08
CA ASP A 132 -16.51 -16.23 -26.36
C ASP A 132 -15.72 -15.47 -25.27
N GLY A 133 -15.22 -16.22 -24.30
CA GLY A 133 -14.61 -15.69 -23.08
C GLY A 133 -15.61 -15.27 -22.00
N LEU A 134 -15.11 -15.15 -20.76
CA LEU A 134 -15.84 -14.58 -19.63
C LEU A 134 -15.76 -13.05 -19.64
N PRO A 135 -16.80 -12.34 -19.12
CA PRO A 135 -16.74 -10.89 -18.96
C PRO A 135 -15.51 -10.46 -18.15
N GLY A 136 -14.76 -9.47 -18.67
CA GLY A 136 -13.55 -8.95 -18.04
C GLY A 136 -12.28 -9.78 -18.27
N ALA A 137 -12.36 -10.94 -18.92
CA ALA A 137 -11.22 -11.85 -19.02
C ALA A 137 -10.04 -11.26 -19.81
N GLY A 138 -8.85 -11.24 -19.19
CA GLY A 138 -7.62 -10.76 -19.83
C GLY A 138 -7.46 -9.24 -19.86
N GLU A 139 -8.33 -8.49 -19.16
CA GLU A 139 -8.19 -7.03 -19.02
C GLU A 139 -7.01 -6.61 -18.13
N ARG A 140 -6.46 -7.52 -17.32
CA ARG A 140 -5.35 -7.26 -16.40
C ARG A 140 -4.16 -8.17 -16.72
N VAL A 141 -2.96 -7.58 -16.71
CA VAL A 141 -1.70 -8.33 -16.78
C VAL A 141 -1.13 -8.47 -15.37
N VAL A 142 -0.91 -9.70 -14.92
CA VAL A 142 -0.19 -9.98 -13.68
C VAL A 142 1.30 -9.78 -13.95
N ALA A 143 1.86 -8.69 -13.43
CA ALA A 143 3.25 -8.32 -13.68
C ALA A 143 4.25 -9.31 -13.05
N GLU A 144 3.95 -9.79 -11.84
CA GLU A 144 4.81 -10.70 -11.10
C GLU A 144 4.36 -12.15 -11.19
N HIS A 145 5.20 -13.02 -11.76
CA HIS A 145 4.83 -14.41 -12.03
C HIS A 145 4.43 -15.19 -10.77
N LEU A 146 5.07 -14.92 -9.62
CA LEU A 146 4.76 -15.56 -8.34
C LEU A 146 3.36 -15.19 -7.81
N VAL A 147 2.87 -13.98 -8.08
CA VAL A 147 1.47 -13.60 -7.79
C VAL A 147 0.53 -14.51 -8.60
N GLY A 148 0.86 -14.75 -9.87
CA GLY A 148 0.14 -15.68 -10.72
C GLY A 148 0.14 -17.12 -10.16
N GLU A 149 1.26 -17.60 -9.62
CA GLU A 149 1.32 -18.91 -8.96
C GLU A 149 0.44 -18.97 -7.70
N CYS A 150 0.41 -17.91 -6.88
CA CYS A 150 -0.49 -17.81 -5.74
C CYS A 150 -1.96 -17.91 -6.17
N TYR A 151 -2.38 -17.19 -7.23
CA TYR A 151 -3.75 -17.29 -7.75
C TYR A 151 -4.09 -18.74 -8.18
N ARG A 152 -3.21 -19.41 -8.91
CA ARG A 152 -3.43 -20.82 -9.32
C ARG A 152 -3.56 -21.74 -8.12
N PHE A 153 -2.69 -21.57 -7.12
CA PHE A 153 -2.72 -22.35 -5.90
C PHE A 153 -4.04 -22.22 -5.14
N VAL A 154 -4.55 -20.99 -5.00
CA VAL A 154 -5.81 -20.76 -4.31
C VAL A 154 -6.97 -21.36 -5.10
N GLN A 155 -7.05 -21.17 -6.42
CA GLN A 155 -8.08 -21.84 -7.23
C GLN A 155 -8.04 -23.36 -7.12
N LYS A 156 -6.84 -23.95 -7.11
CA LYS A 156 -6.67 -25.40 -6.95
C LYS A 156 -7.15 -25.85 -5.57
N THR A 157 -6.92 -25.06 -4.53
CA THR A 157 -7.41 -25.32 -3.17
C THR A 157 -8.93 -25.22 -3.10
N ARG A 158 -9.55 -24.17 -3.66
CA ARG A 158 -11.02 -24.02 -3.78
C ARG A 158 -11.63 -25.20 -4.53
N ASN A 159 -11.06 -25.58 -5.66
CA ASN A 159 -11.53 -26.69 -6.47
C ASN A 159 -11.41 -28.04 -5.73
N SER A 160 -10.35 -28.23 -4.94
CA SER A 160 -10.17 -29.44 -4.12
C SER A 160 -11.13 -29.47 -2.92
N PHE A 161 -11.43 -28.31 -2.34
CA PHE A 161 -12.43 -28.16 -1.26
C PHE A 161 -13.85 -28.47 -1.76
N LEU A 162 -14.21 -27.99 -2.96
CA LEU A 162 -15.48 -28.29 -3.62
C LEU A 162 -15.49 -29.64 -4.36
N GLY A 163 -14.36 -30.34 -4.39
CA GLY A 163 -14.21 -31.68 -4.92
C GLY A 163 -14.82 -32.71 -3.99
N VAL A 164 -16.13 -32.63 -3.78
CA VAL A 164 -16.92 -33.59 -3.00
C VAL A 164 -17.70 -34.50 -3.94
N ASN A 165 -17.85 -35.77 -3.57
CA ASN A 165 -18.75 -36.70 -4.27
C ASN A 165 -20.17 -36.64 -3.68
N SER A 166 -21.10 -37.41 -4.25
CA SER A 166 -22.51 -37.43 -3.80
C SER A 166 -22.72 -37.91 -2.35
N LEU A 167 -21.72 -38.54 -1.73
CA LEU A 167 -21.73 -38.97 -0.33
C LEU A 167 -21.09 -37.95 0.61
N GLY A 168 -20.59 -36.83 0.09
CA GLY A 168 -19.90 -35.80 0.87
C GLY A 168 -18.47 -36.14 1.25
N SER A 169 -17.86 -37.15 0.62
CA SER A 169 -16.43 -37.42 0.84
C SER A 169 -15.59 -36.33 0.14
N PRO A 170 -14.74 -35.59 0.87
CA PRO A 170 -13.97 -34.49 0.30
C PRO A 170 -12.67 -34.95 -0.36
N THR A 171 -12.28 -34.26 -1.44
CA THR A 171 -10.95 -34.41 -2.05
C THR A 171 -9.88 -33.74 -1.18
N LEU A 172 -10.16 -32.53 -0.67
CA LEU A 172 -9.29 -31.88 0.32
C LEU A 172 -9.53 -32.50 1.70
N LYS A 173 -8.62 -33.35 2.15
CA LYS A 173 -8.70 -34.02 3.46
C LYS A 173 -8.15 -33.13 4.57
N PRO A 174 -8.61 -33.30 5.83
CA PRO A 174 -7.93 -32.71 6.99
C PRO A 174 -6.45 -33.08 6.99
N PHE A 175 -5.60 -32.12 7.34
CA PHE A 175 -4.17 -32.27 7.34
C PHE A 175 -3.65 -32.60 8.74
N ASP A 176 -2.94 -33.72 8.88
CA ASP A 176 -2.41 -34.18 10.17
C ASP A 176 -0.96 -34.67 10.13
N ASP A 177 -0.19 -34.24 9.13
CA ASP A 177 1.24 -34.57 9.03
C ASP A 177 2.08 -33.82 10.08
N ASP A 178 3.39 -34.07 10.18
CA ASP A 178 4.27 -33.45 11.19
C ASP A 178 4.57 -31.97 10.96
N ASP A 179 4.41 -31.48 9.73
CA ASP A 179 4.58 -30.06 9.42
C ASP A 179 3.50 -29.19 10.07
N SER A 180 3.81 -27.90 10.25
CA SER A 180 2.87 -26.94 10.85
C SER A 180 1.60 -26.75 10.01
N ALA A 181 1.73 -26.77 8.68
CA ALA A 181 0.67 -26.73 7.67
C ALA A 181 1.09 -27.54 6.42
N PRO A 182 0.17 -27.83 5.48
CA PRO A 182 0.53 -28.43 4.20
C PRO A 182 1.67 -27.68 3.49
N LYS A 183 2.68 -28.42 3.01
CA LYS A 183 3.84 -27.84 2.29
C LYS A 183 3.46 -26.87 1.17
N PRO A 184 2.44 -27.13 0.33
CA PRO A 184 2.01 -26.16 -0.67
C PRO A 184 1.54 -24.84 -0.07
N ILE A 185 0.79 -24.84 1.04
CA ILE A 185 0.36 -23.60 1.72
C ILE A 185 1.59 -22.83 2.19
N MET A 186 2.53 -23.49 2.87
CA MET A 186 3.75 -22.83 3.36
C MET A 186 4.59 -22.27 2.21
N ARG A 187 4.80 -23.01 1.11
CA ARG A 187 5.55 -22.50 -0.05
C ARG A 187 4.93 -21.24 -0.65
N HIS A 188 3.61 -21.19 -0.83
CA HIS A 188 2.99 -20.00 -1.40
C HIS A 188 2.97 -18.83 -0.41
N ALA A 189 2.95 -19.09 0.90
CA ALA A 189 3.19 -18.05 1.89
C ALA A 189 4.64 -17.51 1.82
N ALA A 190 5.64 -18.37 1.56
CA ALA A 190 7.02 -17.93 1.36
C ALA A 190 7.19 -17.03 0.12
N MET A 191 6.47 -17.35 -0.97
CA MET A 191 6.41 -16.47 -2.15
C MET A 191 5.89 -15.07 -1.80
N ILE A 192 4.86 -14.98 -0.95
CA ILE A 192 4.33 -13.69 -0.48
C ILE A 192 5.40 -12.90 0.28
N GLN A 193 6.13 -13.55 1.20
CA GLN A 193 7.21 -12.88 1.93
C GLN A 193 8.32 -12.40 1.00
N TYR A 194 8.77 -13.27 0.09
CA TYR A 194 9.77 -12.93 -0.92
C TYR A 194 9.36 -11.71 -1.76
N LEU A 195 8.12 -11.68 -2.24
CA LEU A 195 7.58 -10.54 -2.98
C LEU A 195 7.43 -9.29 -2.11
N THR A 196 7.09 -9.47 -0.83
CA THR A 196 6.96 -8.38 0.15
C THR A 196 8.30 -7.70 0.39
N ASP A 197 9.40 -8.46 0.43
CA ASP A 197 10.76 -7.99 0.64
C ASP A 197 11.44 -7.47 -0.64
N ALA A 198 10.67 -7.28 -1.73
CA ALA A 198 11.12 -6.83 -3.05
C ALA A 198 12.14 -7.78 -3.73
N GLY A 199 12.06 -9.07 -3.38
CA GLY A 199 12.93 -10.12 -3.89
C GLY A 199 14.26 -10.18 -3.13
N ASP A 200 14.43 -11.24 -2.32
CA ASP A 200 15.73 -11.57 -1.75
C ASP A 200 16.73 -11.93 -2.87
N ALA A 201 17.99 -11.51 -2.71
CA ALA A 201 19.07 -11.85 -3.62
C ALA A 201 19.45 -13.34 -3.60
N ASN A 202 18.94 -14.11 -2.64
CA ASN A 202 19.19 -15.55 -2.51
C ASN A 202 18.12 -16.39 -3.23
N PRO A 203 18.43 -17.04 -4.38
CA PRO A 203 17.48 -17.84 -5.11
C PRO A 203 16.99 -19.07 -4.32
N GLY A 204 15.69 -19.34 -4.33
CA GLY A 204 15.07 -20.49 -3.67
C GLY A 204 14.38 -20.16 -2.34
N VAL A 205 14.64 -18.98 -1.78
CA VAL A 205 13.99 -18.46 -0.57
C VAL A 205 12.47 -18.34 -0.75
N GLU A 206 12.02 -18.06 -1.97
CA GLU A 206 10.60 -18.01 -2.35
C GLU A 206 9.86 -19.35 -2.18
N PHE A 207 10.58 -20.45 -1.94
CA PHE A 207 10.01 -21.78 -1.67
C PHE A 207 10.35 -22.33 -0.27
N ASP A 208 10.96 -21.52 0.59
CA ASP A 208 11.41 -21.95 1.93
C ASP A 208 10.21 -22.18 2.87
N LEU A 209 10.13 -23.38 3.44
CA LEU A 209 9.00 -23.77 4.29
C LEU A 209 8.98 -23.06 5.64
N ASP A 210 10.15 -22.71 6.19
CA ASP A 210 10.24 -22.03 7.48
C ASP A 210 9.80 -20.58 7.35
N ILE A 211 10.24 -19.89 6.29
CA ILE A 211 9.77 -18.55 5.93
C ILE A 211 8.26 -18.56 5.68
N GLY A 212 7.79 -19.56 4.93
CA GLY A 212 6.36 -19.77 4.71
C GLY A 212 5.57 -19.92 6.01
N ALA A 213 6.10 -20.69 6.96
CA ALA A 213 5.45 -20.91 8.25
C ALA A 213 5.40 -19.64 9.13
N ASP A 214 6.46 -18.84 9.11
CA ASP A 214 6.50 -17.55 9.80
C ASP A 214 5.54 -16.54 9.16
N THR A 215 5.45 -16.54 7.83
CA THR A 215 4.50 -15.69 7.08
C THR A 215 3.06 -16.03 7.43
N LEU A 216 2.70 -17.32 7.52
CA LEU A 216 1.36 -17.74 7.96
C LEU A 216 1.06 -17.28 9.40
N THR A 217 2.07 -17.29 10.28
CA THR A 217 1.92 -16.78 11.65
C THR A 217 1.54 -15.29 11.64
N MET A 218 2.18 -14.50 10.79
CA MET A 218 1.87 -13.07 10.60
C MET A 218 0.46 -12.87 10.05
N LEU A 219 0.09 -13.55 8.96
CA LEU A 219 -1.24 -13.43 8.33
C LEU A 219 -2.38 -13.81 9.29
N LEU A 220 -2.17 -14.85 10.12
CA LEU A 220 -3.12 -15.25 11.16
C LEU A 220 -3.18 -14.24 12.32
N HIS A 221 -2.07 -13.59 12.64
CA HIS A 221 -2.01 -12.59 13.70
C HIS A 221 -2.74 -11.29 13.30
N GLU A 222 -2.63 -10.87 12.05
CA GLU A 222 -3.33 -9.69 11.51
C GLU A 222 -4.85 -9.79 11.68
N ARG A 223 -5.41 -11.01 11.57
CA ARG A 223 -6.85 -11.29 11.74
C ARG A 223 -7.16 -12.02 13.05
N ARG A 224 -6.37 -11.79 14.09
CA ARG A 224 -6.43 -12.55 15.37
C ARG A 224 -7.80 -12.60 16.04
N GLU A 225 -8.65 -11.58 15.85
CA GLU A 225 -9.97 -11.53 16.46
C GLU A 225 -10.93 -12.53 15.83
N ARG A 226 -10.88 -12.69 14.50
CA ARG A 226 -11.72 -13.64 13.76
C ARG A 226 -11.11 -15.04 13.71
N LEU A 227 -9.78 -15.14 13.71
CA LEU A 227 -9.04 -16.39 13.51
C LEU A 227 -8.39 -16.93 14.79
N GLY A 228 -8.82 -16.49 15.98
CA GLY A 228 -8.26 -16.93 17.27
C GLY A 228 -8.11 -18.45 17.42
N PRO A 229 -9.13 -19.26 17.11
CA PRO A 229 -9.04 -20.72 17.14
C PRO A 229 -8.00 -21.29 16.16
N LEU A 230 -8.04 -20.89 14.88
CA LEU A 230 -7.10 -21.36 13.86
C LEU A 230 -5.66 -20.91 14.16
N ARG A 231 -5.46 -19.68 14.64
CA ARG A 231 -4.16 -19.19 15.10
C ARG A 231 -3.60 -20.04 16.23
N SER A 232 -4.44 -20.37 17.21
CA SER A 232 -4.03 -21.20 18.36
C SER A 232 -3.70 -22.63 17.92
N LEU A 233 -4.49 -23.20 17.01
CA LEU A 233 -4.23 -24.50 16.39
C LEU A 233 -2.90 -24.49 15.63
N TYR A 234 -2.67 -23.50 14.77
CA TYR A 234 -1.44 -23.37 13.99
C TYR A 234 -0.21 -23.20 14.89
N ALA A 235 -0.31 -22.37 15.94
CA ALA A 235 0.75 -22.21 16.93
C ALA A 235 1.06 -23.51 17.69
N ALA A 236 0.05 -24.32 18.03
CA ALA A 236 0.26 -25.65 18.63
C ALA A 236 1.09 -26.55 17.70
N ARG A 237 0.77 -26.54 16.40
CA ARG A 237 1.48 -27.31 15.38
C ARG A 237 2.90 -26.79 15.10
N ARG A 238 3.20 -25.53 15.43
CA ARG A 238 4.57 -24.95 15.43
C ARG A 238 5.39 -25.28 16.70
N GLY A 239 4.89 -26.15 17.59
CA GLY A 239 5.56 -26.47 18.86
C GLY A 239 5.11 -25.63 20.06
N GLY A 240 3.98 -24.94 19.94
CA GLY A 240 3.32 -24.25 21.05
C GLY A 240 2.80 -25.20 22.14
N ARG A 241 2.31 -24.63 23.25
CA ARG A 241 1.90 -25.41 24.44
C ARG A 241 0.56 -26.13 24.33
N ALA A 242 -0.28 -25.75 23.37
CA ALA A 242 -1.60 -26.36 23.18
C ALA A 242 -1.49 -27.74 22.51
N ALA A 243 -2.55 -28.55 22.61
CA ALA A 243 -2.57 -29.87 21.98
C ALA A 243 -2.55 -29.74 20.44
N ARG A 244 -1.68 -30.53 19.79
CA ARG A 244 -1.67 -30.68 18.33
C ARG A 244 -2.97 -31.35 17.89
N ALA A 245 -3.64 -30.78 16.89
CA ALA A 245 -4.81 -31.37 16.23
C ALA A 245 -4.71 -31.19 14.70
N PRO A 246 -5.46 -31.96 13.91
CA PRO A 246 -5.50 -31.81 12.46
C PRO A 246 -6.02 -30.42 12.04
N ILE A 247 -5.48 -29.87 10.95
CA ILE A 247 -6.03 -28.68 10.29
C ILE A 247 -7.19 -29.12 9.41
N SER A 248 -8.40 -28.61 9.65
CA SER A 248 -9.58 -29.00 8.88
C SER A 248 -9.45 -28.57 7.41
N SER A 249 -10.29 -29.14 6.53
CA SER A 249 -10.33 -28.72 5.12
C SER A 249 -10.76 -27.26 4.96
N LYS A 250 -11.63 -26.76 5.85
CA LYS A 250 -12.03 -25.34 5.89
C LYS A 250 -10.87 -24.46 6.36
N ASP A 251 -10.13 -24.88 7.37
CA ASP A 251 -8.96 -24.12 7.84
C ASP A 251 -7.87 -24.04 6.76
N GLN A 252 -7.64 -25.13 6.02
CA GLN A 252 -6.73 -25.12 4.86
C GLN A 252 -7.21 -24.15 3.78
N LEU A 253 -8.52 -24.09 3.52
CA LEU A 253 -9.10 -23.12 2.60
C LEU A 253 -8.86 -21.68 3.10
N VAL A 254 -9.12 -21.39 4.38
CA VAL A 254 -8.85 -20.07 4.98
C VAL A 254 -7.38 -19.68 4.81
N LEU A 255 -6.43 -20.58 5.09
CA LEU A 255 -5.00 -20.29 4.90
C LEU A 255 -4.66 -19.97 3.44
N ALA A 256 -5.27 -20.67 2.47
CA ALA A 256 -5.11 -20.34 1.06
C ALA A 256 -5.73 -18.98 0.71
N GLU A 257 -6.92 -18.66 1.23
CA GLU A 257 -7.56 -17.36 1.00
C GLU A 257 -6.76 -16.19 1.62
N LEU A 258 -6.06 -16.41 2.74
CA LEU A 258 -5.14 -15.41 3.30
C LEU A 258 -3.95 -15.12 2.37
N ILE A 259 -3.43 -16.16 1.71
CA ILE A 259 -2.38 -16.02 0.68
C ILE A 259 -2.92 -15.24 -0.51
N PHE A 260 -4.18 -15.45 -0.91
CA PHE A 260 -4.83 -14.66 -1.96
C PHE A 260 -4.92 -13.17 -1.60
N ASP A 261 -5.39 -12.85 -0.38
CA ASP A 261 -5.43 -11.46 0.09
C ASP A 261 -4.05 -10.80 0.03
N ALA A 262 -3.03 -11.50 0.53
CA ALA A 262 -1.67 -10.98 0.54
C ALA A 262 -1.09 -10.82 -0.89
N ALA A 263 -1.40 -11.73 -1.82
CA ALA A 263 -1.00 -11.63 -3.22
C ALA A 263 -1.58 -10.37 -3.89
N ILE A 264 -2.86 -10.06 -3.63
CA ILE A 264 -3.50 -8.84 -4.13
C ILE A 264 -2.80 -7.59 -3.59
N GLN A 265 -2.46 -7.57 -2.30
CA GLN A 265 -1.78 -6.42 -1.69
C GLN A 265 -0.39 -6.19 -2.28
N VAL A 266 0.38 -7.26 -2.50
CA VAL A 266 1.66 -7.21 -3.20
C VAL A 266 1.49 -6.61 -4.60
N GLU A 267 0.51 -7.10 -5.37
CA GLU A 267 0.28 -6.64 -6.73
C GLU A 267 -0.12 -5.16 -6.77
N ALA A 268 -0.98 -4.72 -5.85
CA ALA A 268 -1.39 -3.32 -5.71
C ALA A 268 -0.19 -2.41 -5.38
N ARG A 269 0.70 -2.86 -4.48
CA ARG A 269 1.93 -2.13 -4.12
C ARG A 269 2.88 -2.00 -5.32
N VAL A 270 3.10 -3.08 -6.07
CA VAL A 270 3.94 -3.06 -7.29
C VAL A 270 3.36 -2.09 -8.32
N ALA A 271 2.04 -2.12 -8.54
CA ALA A 271 1.36 -1.18 -9.43
C ALA A 271 1.52 0.28 -8.97
N ALA A 272 1.41 0.55 -7.67
CA ALA A 272 1.60 1.88 -7.11
C ALA A 272 3.03 2.41 -7.29
N VAL A 273 4.04 1.54 -7.07
CA VAL A 273 5.46 1.88 -7.32
C VAL A 273 5.71 2.16 -8.80
N ALA A 274 5.14 1.37 -9.71
CA ALA A 274 5.28 1.56 -11.14
C ALA A 274 4.58 2.85 -11.65
N ALA A 275 3.50 3.27 -10.99
CA ALA A 275 2.76 4.49 -11.30
C ALA A 275 3.43 5.78 -10.74
N ALA A 276 4.40 5.66 -9.82
CA ALA A 276 5.09 6.81 -9.27
C ALA A 276 5.89 7.56 -10.36
N PRO A 277 5.78 8.90 -10.45
CA PRO A 277 6.47 9.67 -11.48
C PRO A 277 7.99 9.52 -11.34
N LYS A 278 8.67 9.15 -12.42
CA LYS A 278 10.15 9.09 -12.44
C LYS A 278 10.71 10.50 -12.22
N LEU A 279 11.40 10.70 -11.10
CA LEU A 279 12.10 11.96 -10.79
C LEU A 279 13.08 12.32 -11.92
N SER A 280 13.33 13.62 -12.12
CA SER A 280 14.39 14.09 -13.00
C SER A 280 15.78 13.79 -12.42
N THR A 281 16.84 13.87 -13.24
CA THR A 281 18.24 13.80 -12.79
C THR A 281 18.92 15.18 -12.85
N LEU A 282 19.84 15.45 -11.92
CA LEU A 282 20.75 16.60 -11.93
C LEU A 282 21.83 16.48 -13.03
N LYS A 283 21.89 15.35 -13.74
CA LYS A 283 22.87 15.05 -14.80
C LYS A 283 24.32 15.18 -14.29
N GLY A 284 24.54 14.80 -13.04
CA GLY A 284 25.85 14.88 -12.38
C GLY A 284 26.27 16.29 -11.93
N ALA A 285 25.39 17.29 -12.00
CA ALA A 285 25.66 18.60 -11.43
C ALA A 285 25.66 18.56 -9.90
N HIS A 286 26.68 19.16 -9.28
CA HIS A 286 26.75 19.29 -7.82
C HIS A 286 25.62 20.19 -7.29
N SER A 287 25.11 19.91 -6.09
CA SER A 287 24.00 20.63 -5.45
C SER A 287 24.19 22.15 -5.43
N THR A 288 25.41 22.62 -5.13
CA THR A 288 25.76 24.06 -5.14
C THR A 288 25.63 24.73 -6.51
N VAL A 289 25.83 24.00 -7.61
CA VAL A 289 25.63 24.53 -8.97
C VAL A 289 24.15 24.66 -9.28
N ALA A 290 23.38 23.61 -8.98
CA ALA A 290 21.93 23.58 -9.18
C ALA A 290 21.23 24.67 -8.35
N PHE A 291 21.60 24.80 -7.07
CA PHE A 291 21.08 25.85 -6.19
C PHE A 291 21.48 27.24 -6.69
N ALA A 292 22.73 27.46 -7.11
CA ALA A 292 23.18 28.76 -7.59
C ALA A 292 22.44 29.24 -8.83
N GLN A 293 22.11 28.33 -9.76
CA GLN A 293 21.30 28.67 -10.92
C GLN A 293 19.91 29.17 -10.51
N ARG A 294 19.24 28.44 -9.61
CA ARG A 294 17.92 28.83 -9.06
C ARG A 294 17.99 30.10 -8.24
N PHE A 295 19.05 30.27 -7.46
CA PHE A 295 19.31 31.47 -6.68
C PHE A 295 19.45 32.70 -7.59
N ASN A 296 20.20 32.60 -8.69
CA ASN A 296 20.38 33.72 -9.63
C ASN A 296 19.07 34.07 -10.36
N ASP A 297 18.28 33.07 -10.69
CA ASP A 297 16.94 33.24 -11.27
C ASP A 297 15.97 33.90 -10.27
N ALA A 298 16.00 33.45 -9.02
CA ALA A 298 15.17 33.99 -7.96
C ALA A 298 15.63 35.42 -7.62
N PHE A 299 16.91 35.68 -7.40
CA PHE A 299 17.47 36.94 -6.92
C PHE A 299 18.45 37.57 -7.92
N PRO A 300 17.97 37.99 -9.11
CA PRO A 300 18.82 38.52 -10.16
C PRO A 300 19.50 39.81 -9.71
N GLY A 301 20.80 39.94 -10.04
CA GLY A 301 21.60 41.14 -9.75
C GLY A 301 22.09 41.30 -8.31
N VAL A 302 21.68 40.44 -7.37
CA VAL A 302 22.18 40.49 -5.99
C VAL A 302 23.68 40.17 -5.95
N ARG A 303 24.48 41.09 -5.39
CA ARG A 303 25.91 40.96 -5.13
C ARG A 303 26.15 41.46 -3.71
N GLY A 304 26.48 40.56 -2.79
CA GLY A 304 26.49 40.82 -1.36
C GLY A 304 25.20 40.36 -0.68
N THR A 305 24.70 41.14 0.28
CA THR A 305 23.46 40.84 1.02
C THR A 305 22.36 41.82 0.62
N ALA A 306 21.19 41.32 0.24
CA ALA A 306 20.02 42.13 -0.09
C ALA A 306 18.79 41.65 0.69
N TRP A 307 18.10 42.58 1.36
CA TRP A 307 16.88 42.32 2.10
C TRP A 307 15.64 42.55 1.24
N PHE A 308 14.63 41.70 1.44
CA PHE A 308 13.31 41.80 0.84
C PHE A 308 12.25 41.68 1.93
N GLU A 309 11.37 42.67 2.02
CA GLU A 309 10.32 42.77 3.05
C GLU A 309 8.91 42.81 2.45
N ASP A 310 8.79 43.05 1.13
CA ASP A 310 7.51 43.02 0.44
C ASP A 310 7.03 41.58 0.23
N GLU A 311 5.90 41.21 0.84
CA GLU A 311 5.37 39.84 0.84
C GLU A 311 5.22 39.27 -0.58
N LYS A 312 4.65 40.06 -1.50
CA LYS A 312 4.44 39.62 -2.89
C LYS A 312 5.76 39.32 -3.58
N THR A 313 6.75 40.17 -3.39
CA THR A 313 8.10 39.95 -3.89
C THR A 313 8.70 38.70 -3.27
N ILE A 314 8.65 38.54 -1.94
CA ILE A 314 9.19 37.35 -1.24
C ILE A 314 8.61 36.06 -1.82
N ARG A 315 7.28 35.98 -1.95
CA ARG A 315 6.58 34.81 -2.52
C ARG A 315 7.06 34.50 -3.93
N GLN A 316 7.11 35.49 -4.82
CA GLN A 316 7.62 35.30 -6.18
C GLN A 316 9.06 34.77 -6.22
N ARG A 317 9.91 35.24 -5.30
CA ARG A 317 11.33 34.84 -5.23
C ARG A 317 11.47 33.41 -4.70
N LEU A 318 10.75 33.07 -3.64
CA LEU A 318 10.76 31.72 -3.07
C LEU A 318 10.12 30.69 -4.01
N ALA A 319 9.01 31.02 -4.67
CA ALA A 319 8.41 30.19 -5.71
C ALA A 319 9.38 29.87 -6.84
N ARG A 320 10.21 30.84 -7.24
CA ARG A 320 11.25 30.63 -8.26
C ARG A 320 12.41 29.78 -7.74
N LEU A 321 12.86 30.00 -6.52
CA LEU A 321 13.96 29.26 -5.89
C LEU A 321 13.58 27.79 -5.67
N LEU A 322 12.36 27.56 -5.17
CA LEU A 322 11.82 26.27 -4.75
C LEU A 322 10.87 25.65 -5.78
N ALA A 323 10.95 26.09 -7.04
CA ALA A 323 10.16 25.53 -8.12
C ALA A 323 10.44 24.02 -8.28
N GLN A 324 9.40 23.22 -8.55
CA GLN A 324 9.61 21.81 -8.88
C GLN A 324 10.46 21.67 -10.16
N PRO A 325 11.30 20.62 -10.28
CA PRO A 325 11.49 19.51 -9.34
C PRO A 325 12.39 19.89 -8.14
N LEU A 326 12.01 19.51 -6.92
CA LEU A 326 12.83 19.65 -5.71
C LEU A 326 13.62 18.37 -5.39
N GLU A 327 13.08 17.22 -5.77
CA GLU A 327 13.71 15.90 -5.63
C GLU A 327 14.22 15.40 -6.99
N PHE A 328 15.39 14.76 -6.97
CA PHE A 328 16.01 14.17 -8.15
C PHE A 328 16.46 12.74 -7.86
N GLN A 329 16.58 11.93 -8.89
CA GLN A 329 17.05 10.53 -8.77
C GLN A 329 18.43 10.43 -8.10
N ASP A 330 19.28 11.44 -8.32
CA ASP A 330 20.66 11.55 -7.86
C ASP A 330 20.82 12.48 -6.63
N GLY A 331 19.71 12.90 -6.00
CA GLY A 331 19.72 13.57 -4.69
C GLY A 331 18.77 14.75 -4.55
N THR A 332 18.73 15.35 -3.35
CA THR A 332 17.90 16.53 -3.03
C THR A 332 18.79 17.75 -2.82
N PRO A 333 18.89 18.68 -3.80
CA PRO A 333 19.95 19.68 -3.82
C PRO A 333 19.71 20.88 -2.90
N ILE A 334 18.47 21.13 -2.46
CA ILE A 334 18.10 22.32 -1.68
C ILE A 334 17.69 21.89 -0.27
N TRP A 335 18.31 22.50 0.72
CA TRP A 335 18.12 22.17 2.13
C TRP A 335 17.77 23.43 2.91
N TRP A 336 17.05 23.24 4.01
CA TRP A 336 16.93 24.25 5.05
C TRP A 336 17.69 23.81 6.30
N SER A 337 18.20 24.79 7.04
CA SER A 337 19.01 24.60 8.24
C SER A 337 18.56 25.53 9.34
N ARG A 338 18.45 24.96 10.55
CA ARG A 338 18.37 25.71 11.80
C ARG A 338 19.59 25.48 12.72
N GLY A 339 20.76 25.20 12.13
CA GLY A 339 21.93 24.71 12.84
C GLY A 339 21.91 23.18 12.85
N PRO A 340 21.75 22.50 14.00
CA PRO A 340 21.76 21.03 14.04
C PRO A 340 20.55 20.38 13.33
N SER A 341 19.51 21.15 13.02
CA SER A 341 18.34 20.69 12.26
C SER A 341 18.52 21.01 10.78
N ASN A 342 19.23 20.14 10.07
CA ASN A 342 19.45 20.20 8.63
C ASN A 342 18.50 19.21 7.93
N LEU A 343 17.65 19.71 7.05
CA LEU A 343 16.65 18.90 6.36
C LEU A 343 16.60 19.26 4.87
N GLN A 344 16.35 18.26 4.05
CA GLN A 344 16.10 18.44 2.63
C GLN A 344 14.75 19.11 2.38
N ILE A 345 14.64 20.03 1.42
CA ILE A 345 13.34 20.60 1.00
C ILE A 345 12.80 19.77 -0.17
N THR A 346 11.72 19.03 0.05
CA THR A 346 11.09 18.13 -0.93
C THR A 346 9.76 18.66 -1.44
N SER A 347 9.11 19.54 -0.67
CA SER A 347 7.84 20.16 -1.08
C SER A 347 7.81 21.65 -0.75
N TYR A 348 7.12 22.39 -1.63
CA TYR A 348 6.84 23.81 -1.48
C TYR A 348 5.45 24.08 -2.03
N THR A 349 4.57 24.64 -1.20
CA THR A 349 3.25 25.11 -1.63
C THR A 349 2.91 26.44 -0.97
N GLU A 350 1.99 27.19 -1.57
CA GLU A 350 1.57 28.49 -1.06
C GLU A 350 0.06 28.52 -0.85
N THR A 351 -0.35 29.09 0.29
CA THR A 351 -1.72 29.54 0.54
C THR A 351 -1.76 31.07 0.58
N ASN A 352 -2.95 31.63 0.69
CA ASN A 352 -3.11 33.08 0.86
C ASN A 352 -2.53 33.58 2.21
N GLU A 353 -2.42 32.71 3.22
CA GLU A 353 -2.07 33.11 4.58
C GLU A 353 -0.62 32.79 4.95
N TYR A 354 -0.09 31.68 4.42
CA TYR A 354 1.24 31.17 4.72
C TYR A 354 1.79 30.37 3.54
N LEU A 355 3.06 29.99 3.63
CA LEU A 355 3.65 28.99 2.75
C LEU A 355 3.87 27.69 3.53
N LEU A 356 3.95 26.57 2.83
CA LEU A 356 4.31 25.28 3.40
C LEU A 356 5.61 24.77 2.77
N ILE A 357 6.58 24.48 3.61
CA ILE A 357 7.81 23.76 3.24
C ILE A 357 7.81 22.44 4.01
N ASN A 358 7.75 21.30 3.33
CA ASN A 358 7.71 19.98 3.98
C ASN A 358 6.61 19.80 5.04
N GLY A 359 5.46 20.48 4.88
CA GLY A 359 4.36 20.45 5.85
C GLY A 359 4.46 21.49 6.97
N GLU A 360 5.54 22.27 7.02
CA GLU A 360 5.73 23.36 7.99
C GLU A 360 5.09 24.65 7.47
N GLU A 361 4.11 25.15 8.22
CA GLU A 361 3.35 26.37 7.93
C GLU A 361 4.10 27.59 8.43
N MET A 362 4.43 28.49 7.50
CA MET A 362 5.26 29.65 7.77
C MET A 362 4.69 30.93 7.15
N LYS A 363 4.53 31.96 7.99
CA LYS A 363 4.27 33.32 7.51
C LYS A 363 5.59 34.08 7.39
N ILE A 364 6.11 34.22 6.18
CA ILE A 364 7.43 34.85 5.99
C ILE A 364 7.33 36.35 6.20
N ALA A 365 8.11 36.86 7.15
CA ALA A 365 8.20 38.28 7.48
C ALA A 365 9.14 39.01 6.51
N ARG A 366 10.35 38.47 6.31
CA ARG A 366 11.36 39.01 5.39
C ARG A 366 12.41 37.96 5.05
N VAL A 367 13.13 38.19 3.96
CA VAL A 367 14.25 37.33 3.55
C VAL A 367 15.48 38.15 3.20
N ALA A 368 16.65 37.60 3.47
CA ALA A 368 17.92 38.13 2.98
C ALA A 368 18.54 37.15 1.97
N ALA A 369 18.70 37.60 0.73
CA ALA A 369 19.46 36.87 -0.28
C ALA A 369 20.95 37.21 -0.12
N VAL A 370 21.77 36.19 0.11
CA VAL A 370 23.21 36.33 0.36
C VAL A 370 23.99 35.70 -0.78
N ASN A 371 24.79 36.52 -1.46
CA ASN A 371 25.65 36.13 -2.57
C ASN A 371 27.00 36.84 -2.45
N HIS A 372 27.90 36.29 -1.63
CA HIS A 372 29.26 36.81 -1.43
C HIS A 372 30.30 35.89 -2.07
N ALA A 373 31.25 36.50 -2.79
CA ALA A 373 32.44 35.90 -3.39
C ALA A 373 32.22 34.80 -4.45
N SER A 374 31.56 33.69 -4.11
CA SER A 374 31.41 32.51 -4.96
C SER A 374 30.04 31.86 -4.76
N TYR A 375 29.51 31.27 -5.83
CA TYR A 375 28.20 30.63 -5.87
C TYR A 375 27.98 29.56 -4.79
N LYS A 376 29.07 28.92 -4.33
CA LYS A 376 29.04 27.89 -3.29
C LYS A 376 28.69 28.43 -1.90
N TYR A 377 28.79 29.75 -1.70
CA TYR A 377 28.43 30.43 -0.45
C TYR A 377 27.05 31.09 -0.53
N ASN A 378 26.29 30.86 -1.60
CA ASN A 378 24.95 31.41 -1.71
C ASN A 378 24.01 30.76 -0.70
N PHE A 379 23.25 31.58 0.00
CA PHE A 379 22.15 31.13 0.85
C PHE A 379 21.08 32.21 0.98
N VAL A 380 19.90 31.81 1.43
CA VAL A 380 18.79 32.71 1.75
C VAL A 380 18.50 32.58 3.24
N TYR A 381 18.60 33.67 3.99
CA TYR A 381 18.11 33.72 5.36
C TYR A 381 16.64 34.13 5.36
N VAL A 382 15.83 33.47 6.19
CA VAL A 382 14.37 33.61 6.22
C VAL A 382 13.93 33.93 7.64
N GLU A 383 13.11 34.96 7.82
CA GLU A 383 12.41 35.26 9.06
C GLU A 383 10.92 34.96 8.95
N VAL A 384 10.36 34.39 10.00
CA VAL A 384 8.98 33.92 10.07
C VAL A 384 8.27 34.62 11.22
N ASP A 385 7.13 35.22 10.90
CA ASP A 385 6.20 35.77 11.87
C ASP A 385 5.38 34.65 12.52
N PRO A 386 4.99 34.81 13.80
CA PRO A 386 4.12 33.85 14.48
C PRO A 386 2.76 33.76 13.79
N LEU A 387 2.31 32.53 13.57
CA LEU A 387 0.92 32.23 13.22
C LEU A 387 0.07 32.03 14.48
N PRO A 388 -1.26 32.20 14.40
CA PRO A 388 -2.16 31.84 15.50
C PRO A 388 -2.05 30.36 15.85
N ALA A 389 -2.14 30.06 17.15
CA ALA A 389 -2.22 28.68 17.65
C ALA A 389 -3.35 27.90 16.97
N ILE A 390 -3.11 26.61 16.73
CA ILE A 390 -4.06 25.66 16.14
C ILE A 390 -5.27 25.45 17.05
N GLY A 391 -5.06 25.55 18.37
CA GLY A 391 -6.14 25.51 19.36
C GLY A 391 -6.47 24.12 19.91
N ILE A 392 -5.70 23.09 19.56
CA ILE A 392 -5.87 21.72 20.08
C ILE A 392 -4.96 21.41 21.28
N TYR A 393 -4.07 22.33 21.64
CA TYR A 393 -3.10 22.17 22.72
C TYR A 393 -3.35 23.18 23.85
N GLU A 394 -3.71 22.69 25.04
CA GLU A 394 -4.01 23.55 26.19
C GLU A 394 -2.80 24.35 26.68
N ARG A 395 -1.59 23.78 26.56
CA ARG A 395 -0.35 24.37 27.07
C ARG A 395 0.31 25.40 26.15
N THR A 396 -0.25 25.64 24.96
CA THR A 396 0.35 26.56 23.99
C THR A 396 0.58 27.97 24.53
N PRO A 397 -0.36 28.60 25.28
CA PRO A 397 -0.11 29.91 25.87
C PRO A 397 1.08 29.94 26.83
N ASP A 398 1.24 28.91 27.66
CA ASP A 398 2.36 28.78 28.59
C ASP A 398 3.69 28.64 27.83
N ARG A 399 3.71 27.83 26.76
CA ARG A 399 4.90 27.65 25.91
C ARG A 399 5.32 28.93 25.21
N ILE A 400 4.35 29.71 24.69
CA ILE A 400 4.61 31.02 24.10
C ILE A 400 5.22 31.96 25.15
N ALA A 401 4.69 31.97 26.38
CA ALA A 401 5.22 32.78 27.47
C ALA A 401 6.64 32.35 27.90
N GLU A 402 6.93 31.04 27.96
CA GLU A 402 8.27 30.50 28.24
C GLU A 402 9.31 31.00 27.22
N VAL A 403 8.96 30.99 25.92
CA VAL A 403 9.82 31.52 24.85
C VAL A 403 10.02 33.02 25.00
N ALA A 404 8.95 33.78 25.24
CA ALA A 404 9.03 35.23 25.42
C ALA A 404 9.89 35.64 26.63
N ALA A 405 9.87 34.82 27.70
CA ALA A 405 10.71 35.02 28.88
C ALA A 405 12.15 34.52 28.72
N GLY A 406 12.47 33.80 27.63
CA GLY A 406 13.78 33.17 27.41
C GLY A 406 14.07 31.99 28.34
N ASN A 407 13.02 31.41 28.95
CA ASN A 407 13.10 30.28 29.88
C ASN A 407 12.78 28.93 29.23
N GLY A 408 12.35 28.96 27.96
CA GLY A 408 12.09 27.75 27.18
C GLY A 408 13.37 27.00 26.81
N PRO A 409 13.26 25.70 26.49
CA PRO A 409 14.39 24.91 25.99
C PRO A 409 14.91 25.40 24.62
N PHE A 410 14.07 26.13 23.89
CA PHE A 410 14.38 26.72 22.59
C PHE A 410 13.97 28.20 22.56
N SER A 411 14.55 28.95 21.63
CA SER A 411 14.23 30.38 21.39
C SER A 411 12.93 30.58 20.59
N TYR A 412 12.24 29.50 20.27
CA TYR A 412 11.00 29.43 19.51
C TYR A 412 10.17 28.23 19.96
N TYR A 413 8.93 28.19 19.51
CA TYR A 413 7.96 27.14 19.75
C TYR A 413 7.08 26.96 18.50
N SER A 414 6.84 25.69 18.17
CA SER A 414 5.93 25.24 17.13
C SER A 414 4.96 24.20 17.68
N GLU A 415 3.80 24.10 17.04
CA GLU A 415 2.82 23.03 17.24
C GLU A 415 2.90 22.07 16.07
N GLU A 416 3.09 20.78 16.33
CA GLU A 416 2.92 19.73 15.32
C GLU A 416 1.53 19.10 15.47
N TYR A 417 0.87 18.75 14.38
CA TYR A 417 -0.49 18.18 14.41
C TYR A 417 -0.78 17.34 13.16
N GLY A 418 -1.81 16.51 13.22
CA GLY A 418 -2.34 15.79 12.06
C GLY A 418 -3.54 16.52 11.46
N LEU A 419 -3.57 16.65 10.13
CA LEU A 419 -4.73 17.12 9.37
C LEU A 419 -5.35 15.92 8.64
N VAL A 420 -6.47 15.43 9.14
CA VAL A 420 -7.18 14.25 8.61
C VAL A 420 -8.20 14.68 7.56
N ASP A 421 -8.10 14.07 6.37
CA ASP A 421 -8.96 14.33 5.20
C ASP A 421 -9.04 15.83 4.81
N GLY A 422 -7.99 16.59 5.15
CA GLY A 422 -7.91 18.03 4.88
C GLY A 422 -8.76 18.93 5.78
N VAL A 423 -9.48 18.38 6.76
CA VAL A 423 -10.48 19.13 7.55
C VAL A 423 -10.32 18.96 9.06
N HIS A 424 -10.06 17.75 9.54
CA HIS A 424 -10.08 17.48 10.98
C HIS A 424 -8.68 17.58 11.58
N LEU A 425 -8.56 18.32 12.68
CA LEU A 425 -7.31 18.49 13.41
C LEU A 425 -7.22 17.44 14.51
N VAL A 426 -6.10 16.72 14.55
CA VAL A 426 -5.78 15.74 15.61
C VAL A 426 -4.42 16.07 16.19
N THR A 427 -4.19 15.67 17.44
CA THR A 427 -2.89 15.87 18.09
C THR A 427 -1.80 15.06 17.38
N ARG A 428 -0.54 15.45 17.59
CA ARG A 428 0.62 14.73 17.05
C ARG A 428 0.65 13.27 17.51
N ALA A 429 0.24 13.02 18.75
CA ALA A 429 0.17 11.69 19.35
C ALA A 429 -0.89 10.81 18.67
N GLU A 430 -2.11 11.33 18.48
CA GLU A 430 -3.17 10.60 17.76
C GLU A 430 -2.75 10.28 16.31
N ALA A 431 -2.05 11.22 15.65
CA ALA A 431 -1.52 10.98 14.32
C ALA A 431 -0.45 9.88 14.29
N ASP A 432 0.42 9.79 15.30
CA ASP A 432 1.40 8.68 15.45
C ASP A 432 0.72 7.34 15.73
N ASP A 433 -0.33 7.34 16.55
CA ASP A 433 -1.06 6.14 16.93
C ASP A 433 -1.94 5.59 15.77
N GLY A 434 -2.20 6.42 14.75
CA GLY A 434 -2.98 6.03 13.58
C GLY A 434 -4.49 5.92 13.84
N SER A 435 -4.97 6.42 14.98
CA SER A 435 -6.40 6.45 15.35
C SER A 435 -6.73 7.71 16.15
N ALA A 436 -7.94 8.26 15.96
CA ALA A 436 -8.41 9.45 16.67
C ALA A 436 -9.92 9.42 16.90
N VAL A 437 -10.41 10.20 17.86
CA VAL A 437 -11.85 10.43 18.04
C VAL A 437 -12.28 11.64 17.20
N ILE A 438 -12.95 11.39 16.07
CA ILE A 438 -13.42 12.42 15.15
C ILE A 438 -14.95 12.40 15.17
N GLU A 439 -15.55 13.56 15.46
CA GLU A 439 -17.01 13.72 15.58
C GLU A 439 -17.67 12.78 16.60
N GLY A 440 -16.94 12.44 17.66
CA GLY A 440 -17.42 11.57 18.75
C GLY A 440 -17.21 10.08 18.50
N GLU A 441 -16.71 9.68 17.34
CA GLU A 441 -16.48 8.29 16.97
C GLU A 441 -14.97 7.98 16.89
N LEU A 442 -14.57 6.83 17.45
CA LEU A 442 -13.20 6.34 17.33
C LEU A 442 -12.98 5.79 15.91
N GLN A 443 -12.05 6.36 15.17
CA GLN A 443 -11.78 6.01 13.78
C GLN A 443 -10.30 5.76 13.54
N SER A 444 -9.98 4.85 12.63
CA SER A 444 -8.62 4.75 12.08
C SER A 444 -8.37 5.90 11.11
N ILE A 445 -7.20 6.52 11.22
CA ILE A 445 -6.75 7.63 10.39
C ILE A 445 -5.48 7.29 9.57
N LEU A 446 -5.09 6.02 9.55
CA LEU A 446 -3.97 5.53 8.75
C LEU A 446 -4.21 5.82 7.26
N GLY A 447 -3.24 6.49 6.63
CA GLY A 447 -3.33 6.92 5.23
C GLY A 447 -4.24 8.11 4.97
N ARG A 448 -4.89 8.68 6.00
CA ARG A 448 -5.80 9.84 5.90
C ARG A 448 -5.25 11.12 6.53
N SER A 449 -4.20 11.01 7.35
CA SER A 449 -3.60 12.12 8.10
C SER A 449 -2.35 12.67 7.43
N GLU A 450 -2.29 14.00 7.27
CA GLU A 450 -1.08 14.73 6.90
C GLU A 450 -0.44 15.38 8.14
N ILE A 451 0.85 15.15 8.37
CA ILE A 451 1.56 15.85 9.46
C ILE A 451 1.88 17.28 9.05
N ARG A 452 1.55 18.21 9.95
CA ARG A 452 1.82 19.64 9.81
C ARG A 452 2.60 20.15 11.02
N GLY A 453 3.43 21.15 10.79
CA GLY A 453 4.05 21.96 11.84
C GLY A 453 3.63 23.42 11.68
N ARG A 454 3.41 24.14 12.78
CA ARG A 454 3.07 25.58 12.75
C ARG A 454 3.90 26.33 13.78
N TYR A 455 4.65 27.33 13.33
CA TYR A 455 5.39 28.22 14.22
C TYR A 455 4.46 29.28 14.83
N VAL A 456 4.23 29.20 16.14
CA VAL A 456 3.35 30.12 16.89
C VAL A 456 4.13 31.21 17.65
N THR A 457 5.45 31.21 17.48
CA THR A 457 6.39 32.25 17.92
C THR A 457 7.29 32.62 16.75
N LYS A 458 8.08 33.70 16.88
CA LYS A 458 9.04 34.06 15.83
C LYS A 458 10.02 32.92 15.57
N TYR A 459 10.32 32.73 14.29
CA TYR A 459 11.26 31.71 13.85
C TYR A 459 12.14 32.24 12.72
N ASN A 460 13.27 31.59 12.50
CA ASN A 460 14.17 31.90 11.40
C ASN A 460 14.96 30.66 11.00
N PHE A 461 15.44 30.63 9.76
CA PHE A 461 16.25 29.53 9.24
C PHE A 461 17.00 29.99 7.98
N ILE A 462 17.86 29.11 7.46
CA ILE A 462 18.59 29.32 6.21
C ILE A 462 18.16 28.29 5.18
N ILE A 463 18.03 28.71 3.92
CA ILE A 463 17.92 27.85 2.75
C ILE A 463 19.23 27.92 1.97
N ALA A 464 19.87 26.79 1.72
CA ALA A 464 21.08 26.70 0.91
C ALA A 464 21.16 25.40 0.13
N ALA A 465 22.22 25.23 -0.66
CA ALA A 465 22.53 23.95 -1.28
C ALA A 465 22.93 22.90 -0.22
N ALA A 466 22.61 21.64 -0.45
CA ALA A 466 23.00 20.52 0.41
C ALA A 466 24.52 20.49 0.68
N GLY A 467 25.33 20.67 -0.37
CA GLY A 467 26.79 20.71 -0.29
C GLY A 467 27.38 22.10 -0.05
N ALA A 468 26.60 23.06 0.44
CA ALA A 468 27.11 24.39 0.79
C ALA A 468 27.95 24.33 2.08
N PRO A 469 29.03 25.13 2.21
CA PRO A 469 29.85 25.19 3.43
C PRO A 469 29.06 25.52 4.70
N ILE A 470 27.95 26.25 4.57
CA ILE A 470 27.07 26.59 5.70
C ILE A 470 26.35 25.37 6.30
N MET A 471 26.30 24.25 5.56
CA MET A 471 25.75 22.96 5.99
C MET A 471 26.83 22.05 6.61
N ASP A 472 28.02 22.57 6.90
CA ASP A 472 29.07 21.83 7.61
C ASP A 472 28.63 21.56 9.05
N THR A 473 28.56 20.29 9.44
CA THR A 473 28.07 19.88 10.77
C THR A 473 28.94 20.38 11.92
N THR A 474 30.20 20.74 11.66
CA THR A 474 31.06 21.39 12.68
C THR A 474 30.62 22.82 12.99
N TYR A 475 29.82 23.43 12.11
CA TYR A 475 29.30 24.79 12.26
C TYR A 475 27.88 24.83 12.83
N ASP A 476 27.13 23.73 12.84
CA ASP A 476 25.71 23.65 13.22
C ASP A 476 25.35 24.39 14.52
N TYR A 477 26.03 24.10 15.63
CA TYR A 477 25.75 24.76 16.92
C TYR A 477 26.17 26.24 16.94
N THR A 478 27.22 26.60 16.19
CA THR A 478 27.62 28.00 16.06
C THR A 478 26.57 28.77 15.27
N LEU A 479 26.08 28.18 14.17
CA LEU A 479 25.01 28.73 13.37
C LEU A 479 23.72 28.89 14.18
N GLU A 480 23.33 27.87 14.96
CA GLU A 480 22.18 27.92 15.86
C GLU A 480 22.28 29.10 16.83
N GLY A 481 23.46 29.32 17.42
CA GLY A 481 23.74 30.45 18.30
C GLY A 481 23.51 31.80 17.62
N HIS A 482 23.99 31.96 16.38
CA HIS A 482 23.76 33.19 15.61
C HIS A 482 22.30 33.39 15.24
N LEU A 483 21.59 32.33 14.83
CA LEU A 483 20.17 32.38 14.51
C LEU A 483 19.32 32.70 15.75
N ASN A 484 19.69 32.19 16.93
CA ASN A 484 19.07 32.57 18.20
C ASN A 484 19.28 34.04 18.54
N ALA A 485 20.47 34.58 18.31
CA ALA A 485 20.78 35.99 18.52
C ALA A 485 20.00 36.90 17.55
N LEU A 486 19.84 36.47 16.28
CA LEU A 486 18.99 37.16 15.30
C LEU A 486 17.52 37.25 15.74
N LEU A 487 16.96 36.19 16.32
CA LEU A 487 15.59 36.22 16.89
C LEU A 487 15.45 37.22 18.05
N LYS A 488 16.55 37.47 18.77
CA LYS A 488 16.63 38.48 19.85
C LYS A 488 16.92 39.89 19.33
N GLY A 489 17.04 40.08 18.02
CA GLY A 489 17.28 41.37 17.37
C GLY A 489 18.76 41.76 17.22
N GLU A 490 19.70 40.85 17.49
CA GLU A 490 21.12 41.10 17.22
C GLU A 490 21.44 40.92 15.72
N ASP A 491 22.19 41.85 15.12
CA ASP A 491 22.63 41.72 13.73
C ASP A 491 23.82 40.75 13.60
N ARG A 492 23.53 39.45 13.52
CA ARG A 492 24.54 38.39 13.32
C ARG A 492 24.68 37.93 11.88
N LEU A 493 23.84 38.40 10.96
CA LEU A 493 23.90 37.96 9.57
C LEU A 493 25.27 38.23 8.92
N PRO A 494 25.94 39.39 9.12
CA PRO A 494 27.29 39.61 8.61
C PRO A 494 28.33 38.63 9.16
N VAL A 495 28.17 38.18 10.41
CA VAL A 495 29.07 37.20 11.03
C VAL A 495 28.91 35.83 10.37
N ILE A 496 27.66 35.40 10.18
CA ILE A 496 27.34 34.15 9.45
C ILE A 496 27.98 34.16 8.06
N VAL A 497 27.88 35.27 7.32
CA VAL A 497 28.51 35.42 5.99
C VAL A 497 30.02 35.21 6.07
N GLN A 498 30.70 35.92 6.99
CA GLN A 498 32.15 35.85 7.12
C GLN A 498 32.65 34.47 7.54
N GLU A 499 31.95 33.82 8.47
CA GLU A 499 32.30 32.48 8.95
C GLU A 499 32.05 31.43 7.88
N THR A 500 30.92 31.50 7.17
CA THR A 500 30.61 30.60 6.05
C THR A 500 31.71 30.61 4.97
N MET A 501 32.31 31.76 4.70
CA MET A 501 33.41 31.88 3.74
C MET A 501 34.72 31.22 4.21
N ARG A 502 34.88 31.00 5.53
CA ARG A 502 36.04 30.33 6.14
C ARG A 502 35.86 28.80 6.23
N LEU A 503 34.63 28.33 6.09
CA LEU A 503 34.33 26.89 6.10
C LEU A 503 34.78 26.23 4.80
N TYR A 504 35.17 24.97 4.91
CA TYR A 504 35.51 24.17 3.74
C TYR A 504 34.23 23.77 2.99
N THR A 505 34.31 23.66 1.67
CA THR A 505 33.25 23.00 0.91
C THR A 505 33.26 21.51 1.23
N GLY A 506 32.19 21.03 1.87
CA GLY A 506 31.94 19.61 2.05
C GLY A 506 31.87 18.87 0.71
N ARG A 507 32.24 17.59 0.71
CA ARG A 507 32.03 16.67 -0.42
C ARG A 507 30.65 16.02 -0.25
N PHE A 508 29.61 16.58 -0.83
CA PHE A 508 28.30 15.93 -0.94
C PHE A 508 27.78 15.98 -2.38
#